data_AF-A0A952VYF2-F1
#
_entry.id   AF-A0A952VYF2-F1
#
_cell.length_a   1.000
_cell.length_b   1.000
_cell.length_c   1.000
_cell.angle_alpha   90.00
_cell.angle_beta   90.00
_cell.angle_gamma   90.00
#
_symmetry.space_group_name_H-M   'P 1'
#
loop_
_entity.id
_entity.type
_entity.pdbx_description
1 polymer ?
#
loop_
_entity_poly.entity_id
_entity_poly.type
_entity_poly.pdbx_seq_one_letter_code
_entity_poly.pdbx_strand_id
1 'polypeptide(L)'
;MPQFTRSCLILLLLVLCVGCDQISKDAAQQYLSSEPPRSWFHDTVRLEYAENTGGFLSLGSGFSEGLRVILFQVFPALWLVGLAIVLFVAKQMPSLSATAWSLVLSGGIGNLLDRVL
;
A
#
# COMPACT_ATOMS: atom_id res chain seq x y z
N MET A 1 -10.83 -18.51 13.50
CA MET A 1 -9.67 -19.16 12.83
C MET A 1 -8.54 -19.31 13.85
N PRO A 2 -7.84 -20.45 13.90
CA PRO A 2 -6.69 -20.61 14.80
C PRO A 2 -5.64 -19.53 14.56
N GLN A 3 -4.95 -19.11 15.63
CA GLN A 3 -3.98 -18.00 15.56
C GLN A 3 -2.85 -18.29 14.57
N PHE A 4 -2.32 -19.52 14.55
CA PHE A 4 -1.26 -19.93 13.62
C PHE A 4 -1.70 -19.80 12.15
N THR A 5 -2.87 -20.36 11.80
CA THR A 5 -3.43 -20.24 10.46
C THR A 5 -3.66 -18.79 10.06
N ARG A 6 -4.10 -17.94 11.01
CA ARG A 6 -4.26 -16.51 10.79
C ARG A 6 -2.91 -15.84 10.47
N SER A 7 -1.89 -16.10 11.27
CA SER A 7 -0.56 -15.54 11.06
C SER A 7 0.03 -15.95 9.71
N CYS A 8 -0.11 -17.21 9.30
CA CYS A 8 0.32 -17.67 7.99
C CYS A 8 -0.44 -16.97 6.85
N LEU A 9 -1.76 -16.80 6.99
CA LEU A 9 -2.56 -16.06 6.02
C LEU A 9 -2.11 -14.59 5.90
N ILE A 10 -1.93 -13.90 7.03
CA ILE A 10 -1.47 -12.51 7.05
C ILE A 10 -0.12 -12.39 6.34
N LEU A 11 0.86 -13.25 6.70
CA LEU A 11 2.19 -13.22 6.10
C LEU A 11 2.16 -13.52 4.60
N LEU A 12 1.34 -14.50 4.17
CA LEU A 12 1.16 -14.81 2.76
C LEU A 12 0.61 -13.60 1.99
N LEU A 13 -0.43 -12.95 2.52
CA LEU A 13 -1.02 -11.76 1.90
C LEU A 13 -0.03 -10.59 1.87
N LEU A 14 0.73 -10.37 2.93
CA LEU A 14 1.77 -9.34 2.96
C LEU A 14 2.81 -9.57 1.87
N VAL A 15 3.37 -10.78 1.77
CA VAL A 15 4.40 -11.10 0.76
C VAL A 15 3.85 -10.95 -0.65
N LEU A 16 2.67 -11.50 -0.93
CA LEU A 16 2.07 -11.44 -2.26
C LEU A 16 1.67 -10.02 -2.64
N CYS A 17 0.96 -9.30 -1.78
CA CYS A 17 0.45 -7.97 -2.12
C CYS A 17 1.57 -6.92 -2.15
N VAL A 18 2.47 -6.90 -1.17
CA VAL A 18 3.60 -5.95 -1.18
C VAL A 18 4.58 -6.29 -2.30
N GLY A 19 4.87 -7.59 -2.51
CA GLY A 19 5.75 -8.02 -3.59
C GLY A 19 5.20 -7.66 -4.98
N CYS A 20 3.93 -8.00 -5.26
CA CYS A 20 3.29 -7.64 -6.52
C CYS A 20 3.21 -6.12 -6.71
N ASP A 21 2.90 -5.36 -5.66
CA ASP A 21 2.85 -3.88 -5.70
C ASP A 21 4.21 -3.29 -6.09
N GLN A 22 5.28 -3.68 -5.40
CA GLN A 22 6.63 -3.17 -5.64
C GLN A 22 7.18 -3.58 -7.00
N ILE A 23 6.99 -4.85 -7.41
CA ILE A 23 7.40 -5.31 -8.75
C ILE A 23 6.63 -4.56 -9.84
N SER A 24 5.32 -4.32 -9.64
CA SER A 24 4.51 -3.60 -10.62
C SER A 24 4.92 -2.13 -10.73
N LYS A 25 5.27 -1.49 -9.62
CA LYS A 25 5.77 -0.10 -9.58
C LYS A 25 7.13 0.04 -10.24
N ASP A 26 8.06 -0.86 -9.94
CA ASP A 26 9.37 -0.91 -10.59
C ASP A 26 9.24 -1.13 -12.11
N ALA A 27 8.41 -2.09 -12.53
CA ALA A 27 8.10 -2.29 -13.94
C ALA A 27 7.46 -1.05 -14.59
N ALA A 28 6.54 -0.37 -13.89
CA ALA A 28 5.94 0.87 -14.40
C ALA A 28 6.99 1.97 -14.58
N GLN A 29 7.91 2.13 -13.62
CA GLN A 29 9.00 3.10 -13.73
C GLN A 29 9.91 2.79 -14.92
N GLN A 30 10.27 1.52 -15.12
CA GLN A 30 11.18 1.12 -16.20
C GLN A 30 10.54 1.20 -17.60
N TYR A 31 9.27 0.79 -17.73
CA TYR A 31 8.63 0.61 -19.03
C TYR A 31 7.62 1.68 -19.42
N LEU A 32 7.15 2.53 -18.48
CA LEU A 32 6.09 3.51 -18.74
C LEU A 32 6.50 4.97 -18.51
N SER A 33 7.58 5.24 -17.77
CA SER A 33 7.98 6.61 -17.41
C SER A 33 8.28 7.54 -18.61
N SER A 34 8.67 6.96 -19.74
CA SER A 34 8.99 7.68 -20.99
C SER A 34 7.97 7.43 -22.11
N GLU A 35 6.91 6.68 -21.83
CA GLU A 35 5.91 6.29 -22.83
C GLU A 35 4.63 7.12 -22.67
N PRO A 36 3.92 7.45 -23.76
CA PRO A 36 2.61 8.07 -23.66
C PRO A 36 1.60 7.13 -22.99
N PRO A 37 0.55 7.66 -22.34
CA PRO A 37 -0.48 6.85 -21.71
C PRO A 37 -1.15 5.89 -22.70
N ARG A 38 -1.39 4.65 -22.26
CA ARG A 38 -2.13 3.65 -23.04
C ARG A 38 -3.60 3.68 -22.62
N SER A 39 -4.49 3.68 -23.61
CA SER A 39 -5.94 3.86 -23.40
C SER A 39 -6.75 2.74 -24.05
N TRP A 40 -7.80 2.28 -23.38
CA TRP A 40 -8.73 1.27 -23.85
C TRP A 40 -10.18 1.67 -23.57
N PHE A 41 -11.12 1.09 -24.33
CA PHE A 41 -12.57 1.31 -24.18
C PHE A 41 -12.97 2.80 -24.18
N HIS A 42 -12.54 3.55 -25.21
CA HIS A 42 -12.80 4.99 -25.33
C HIS A 42 -12.36 5.79 -24.08
N ASP A 43 -11.10 5.62 -23.64
CA ASP A 43 -10.51 6.31 -22.47
C ASP A 43 -11.13 5.97 -21.10
N THR A 44 -11.98 4.94 -21.02
CA THR A 44 -12.52 4.47 -19.72
C THR A 44 -11.44 3.83 -18.85
N VAL A 45 -10.49 3.12 -19.47
CA VAL A 45 -9.35 2.50 -18.78
C VAL A 45 -8.06 3.06 -19.36
N ARG A 46 -7.23 3.66 -18.51
CA ARG A 46 -5.93 4.21 -18.89
C ARG A 46 -4.83 3.67 -17.99
N LEU A 47 -3.73 3.29 -18.62
CA LEU A 47 -2.47 2.99 -17.94
C LEU A 47 -1.52 4.16 -18.20
N GLU A 48 -1.24 4.91 -17.15
CA GLU A 48 -0.45 6.13 -17.16
C GLU A 48 0.52 6.08 -15.98
N TYR A 49 1.78 6.41 -16.24
CA TYR A 49 2.78 6.55 -15.18
C TYR A 49 2.58 7.91 -14.51
N ALA A 50 2.41 7.90 -13.19
CA ALA A 50 2.26 9.10 -12.40
C ALA A 50 2.94 8.92 -11.03
N GLU A 51 3.69 9.95 -10.61
CA GLU A 51 4.28 10.03 -9.29
C GLU A 51 3.39 10.86 -8.36
N ASN A 52 3.24 10.42 -7.11
CA ASN A 52 2.43 11.11 -6.13
C ASN A 52 3.25 11.47 -4.90
N THR A 53 3.59 12.76 -4.80
CA THR A 53 4.33 13.32 -3.66
C THR A 53 3.44 13.61 -2.43
N GLY A 54 2.13 13.40 -2.54
CA GLY A 54 1.13 13.60 -1.49
C GLY A 54 0.32 12.35 -1.16
N GLY A 55 -0.92 12.56 -0.71
CA GLY A 55 -1.91 11.54 -0.42
C GLY A 55 -2.87 11.28 -1.58
N PHE A 56 -4.07 10.78 -1.28
CA PHE A 56 -5.15 10.60 -2.25
C PHE A 56 -5.41 11.90 -3.05
N LEU A 57 -5.51 11.81 -4.39
CA LEU A 57 -5.64 12.96 -5.30
C LEU A 57 -4.55 14.04 -5.13
N SER A 58 -3.32 13.62 -4.82
CA SER A 58 -2.18 14.50 -4.55
C SER A 58 -2.42 15.50 -3.41
N LEU A 59 -3.32 15.18 -2.48
CA LEU A 59 -3.61 16.00 -1.31
C LEU A 59 -2.35 16.21 -0.49
N GLY A 60 -2.05 17.46 -0.14
CA GLY A 60 -0.85 17.80 0.64
C GLY A 60 0.46 17.77 -0.13
N SER A 61 0.45 17.63 -1.46
CA SER A 61 1.66 17.73 -2.31
C SER A 61 2.39 19.06 -2.17
N GLY A 62 1.66 20.16 -1.95
CA GLY A 62 2.22 21.49 -1.71
C GLY A 62 2.64 21.77 -0.26
N PHE A 63 2.56 20.80 0.65
CA PHE A 63 2.99 20.99 2.03
C PHE A 63 4.51 21.05 2.15
N SER A 64 4.98 21.67 3.23
CA SER A 64 6.40 21.62 3.59
C SER A 64 6.85 20.17 3.76
N GLU A 65 8.11 19.91 3.47
CA GLU A 65 8.70 18.57 3.55
C GLU A 65 8.47 17.92 4.93
N GLY A 66 8.72 18.67 6.01
CA GLY A 66 8.49 18.18 7.37
C GLY A 66 7.03 17.77 7.62
N LEU A 67 6.06 18.52 7.09
CA LEU A 67 4.64 18.18 7.25
C LEU A 67 4.27 16.94 6.41
N ARG A 68 4.85 16.77 5.22
CA ARG A 68 4.66 15.57 4.39
C ARG A 68 5.22 14.32 5.07
N VAL A 69 6.43 14.41 5.65
CA VAL A 69 7.03 13.31 6.42
C VAL A 69 6.13 12.92 7.59
N ILE A 70 5.65 13.89 8.37
CA ILE A 70 4.78 13.61 9.52
C ILE A 70 3.46 12.96 9.08
N LEU A 71 2.77 13.55 8.09
CA LEU A 71 1.42 13.13 7.71
C LEU A 71 1.38 11.87 6.83
N PHE A 72 2.38 11.67 5.97
CA PHE A 72 2.38 10.60 4.97
C PHE A 72 3.38 9.49 5.25
N GLN A 73 4.32 9.66 6.17
CA GLN A 73 5.24 8.60 6.59
C GLN A 73 5.01 8.22 8.06
N VAL A 74 5.22 9.15 9.00
CA VAL A 74 5.21 8.85 10.44
C VAL A 74 3.82 8.42 10.91
N PHE A 75 2.80 9.22 10.62
CA PHE A 75 1.43 8.92 11.04
C PHE A 75 0.91 7.59 10.45
N PRO A 76 1.03 7.32 9.14
CA PRO A 76 0.65 6.03 8.58
C PRO A 76 1.47 4.87 9.14
N ALA A 77 2.78 5.04 9.36
CA ALA A 77 3.61 4.01 9.96
C ALA A 77 3.10 3.60 11.35
N LEU A 78 2.77 4.57 12.21
CA LEU A 78 2.23 4.30 13.54
C LEU A 78 0.89 3.55 13.47
N TRP A 79 0.01 3.95 12.55
CA TRP A 79 -1.27 3.25 12.32
C TRP A 79 -1.07 1.82 11.84
N LEU A 80 -0.14 1.59 10.91
CA LEU A 80 0.15 0.26 10.37
C LEU A 80 0.78 -0.65 11.42
N VAL A 81 1.66 -0.13 12.27
CA VAL A 81 2.20 -0.86 13.43
C VAL A 81 1.08 -1.26 14.40
N GLY A 82 0.19 -0.32 14.74
CA GLY A 82 -0.98 -0.61 15.57
C GLY A 82 -1.89 -1.69 14.96
N LEU A 83 -2.17 -1.58 13.66
CA LEU A 83 -2.98 -2.56 12.93
C LEU A 83 -2.32 -3.94 12.90
N ALA A 84 -1.00 -4.02 12.66
CA ALA A 84 -0.25 -5.26 12.70
C ALA A 84 -0.34 -5.91 14.09
N ILE A 85 -0.14 -5.15 15.16
CA ILE A 85 -0.28 -5.66 16.54
C ILE A 85 -1.68 -6.26 16.74
N VAL A 86 -2.75 -5.55 16.36
CA VAL A 86 -4.12 -6.06 16.50
C VAL A 86 -4.32 -7.36 15.71
N LEU A 87 -3.83 -7.44 14.47
CA LEU A 87 -3.95 -8.61 13.61
C LEU A 87 -3.25 -9.86 14.19
N PHE A 88 -2.07 -9.68 14.80
CA PHE A 88 -1.30 -10.80 15.34
C PHE A 88 -1.71 -11.18 16.77
N VAL A 89 -2.11 -10.22 17.60
CA VAL A 89 -2.35 -10.42 19.05
C VAL A 89 -3.80 -10.74 19.38
N ALA A 90 -4.80 -10.26 18.62
CA ALA A 90 -6.21 -10.48 18.95
C ALA A 90 -6.54 -11.97 19.08
N LYS A 91 -7.14 -12.41 20.19
CA LYS A 91 -7.42 -13.84 20.43
C LYS A 91 -8.45 -14.43 19.47
N GLN A 92 -9.44 -13.63 19.07
CA GLN A 92 -10.51 -14.03 18.18
C GLN A 92 -10.68 -12.98 17.10
N MET A 93 -10.67 -13.42 15.85
CA MET A 93 -10.94 -12.56 14.69
C MET A 93 -11.58 -13.41 13.59
N PRO A 94 -12.69 -12.96 12.98
CA PRO A 94 -13.26 -13.61 11.80
C PRO A 94 -12.24 -13.65 10.66
N SER A 95 -12.25 -14.71 9.85
CA SER A 95 -11.33 -14.87 8.72
C SER A 95 -11.45 -13.72 7.73
N LEU A 96 -12.68 -13.33 7.39
CA LEU A 96 -12.94 -12.21 6.48
C LEU A 96 -12.34 -10.90 6.99
N SER A 97 -12.50 -10.60 8.30
CA SER A 97 -11.91 -9.41 8.90
C SER A 97 -10.38 -9.47 8.88
N ALA A 98 -9.79 -10.62 9.19
CA ALA A 98 -8.34 -10.80 9.13
C ALA A 98 -7.82 -10.58 7.70
N THR A 99 -8.48 -11.13 6.69
CA THR A 99 -8.14 -10.93 5.27
C THR A 99 -8.25 -9.46 4.88
N ALA A 100 -9.39 -8.81 5.16
CA ALA A 100 -9.61 -7.42 4.79
C ALA A 100 -8.56 -6.48 5.41
N TRP A 101 -8.30 -6.63 6.71
CA TRP A 101 -7.29 -5.83 7.40
C TRP A 101 -5.85 -6.16 6.98
N SER A 102 -5.57 -7.40 6.55
CA SER A 102 -4.28 -7.75 5.97
C SER A 102 -4.06 -7.08 4.62
N LEU A 103 -5.10 -6.97 3.78
CA LEU A 103 -5.03 -6.25 2.52
C LEU A 103 -4.76 -4.76 2.76
N VAL A 104 -5.47 -4.14 3.72
CA VAL A 104 -5.22 -2.74 4.14
C VAL A 104 -3.78 -2.56 4.64
N LEU A 105 -3.31 -3.47 5.51
CA LEU A 105 -1.95 -3.43 6.04
C LEU A 105 -0.91 -3.54 4.91
N SER A 106 -1.10 -4.48 3.98
CA SER A 106 -0.19 -4.70 2.85
C SER A 106 -0.12 -3.49 1.90
N GLY A 107 -1.27 -2.91 1.53
CA GLY A 107 -1.30 -1.71 0.68
C GLY A 107 -0.73 -0.48 1.39
N GLY A 108 -0.95 -0.37 2.70
CA GLY A 108 -0.33 0.68 3.51
C GLY A 108 1.18 0.55 3.57
N ILE A 109 1.71 -0.65 3.76
CA ILE A 109 3.16 -0.92 3.77
C ILE A 109 3.77 -0.61 2.40
N GLY A 110 3.18 -1.07 1.30
CA GLY A 110 3.66 -0.78 -0.05
C GLY A 110 3.80 0.73 -0.30
N ASN A 111 2.76 1.50 0.02
CA ASN A 111 2.80 2.96 -0.12
C ASN A 111 3.73 3.68 0.88
N LEU A 112 4.09 3.05 1.99
CA LEU A 112 5.04 3.61 2.94
C LEU A 112 6.48 3.36 2.46
N LEU A 113 6.75 2.20 1.88
CA LEU A 113 8.05 1.87 1.30
C LEU A 113 8.45 2.88 0.22
N ASP A 114 7.55 3.19 -0.72
CA ASP A 114 7.81 4.16 -1.80
C ASP A 114 8.14 5.58 -1.30
N ARG A 115 7.73 5.92 -0.08
CA ARG A 115 7.94 7.25 0.49
C ARG A 115 9.23 7.35 1.30
N VAL A 116 9.81 6.21 1.68
CA VAL A 116 10.99 6.13 2.55
C VAL A 116 12.23 5.73 1.76
N LEU A 117 12.07 4.91 0.73
CA LEU A 117 13.11 4.51 -0.22
C LEU A 117 13.17 5.51 -1.38
#